data_AF-U7QI76-F1
#
_entry.id   AF-U7QI76-F1
#
_cell.length_a   1.000
_cell.length_b   1.000
_cell.length_c   1.000
_cell.angle_alpha   90.00
_cell.angle_beta   90.00
_cell.angle_gamma   90.00
#
_symmetry.space_group_name_H-M   'P 1'
#
loop_
_entity.id
_entity.type
_entity.pdbx_description
1 polymer ?
#
loop_
_entity_poly.entity_id
_entity_poly.type
_entity_poly.pdbx_seq_one_letter_code
_entity_poly.pdbx_strand_id
1 'polypeptide(L)'
;MRSLKLLILVLLVLSVSSALSFAQSTSRQRLQRSTSIAQNQSNNQLSGYCFSLENETLSSVARIYLEKENKVSGHVNATIHNEEVGYYTSYFQTLQGTKQGKDLKLNMITKIELDTQNSQETWQLEDDFLNTGREVYQRVPCLVSRIRFARGASSGTVENSVVRGSRNIYLLDAKEGQKMEINISSLENNAVFEVMAPNGEILNSEETLSSLILPATGRYEIIVGGTRGNATYKLTVKIR
;
A
#
# COMPACT_ATOMS: atom_id res chain seq x y z
N MET A 1 -4.35 29.64 -49.45
CA MET A 1 -4.56 29.01 -50.77
C MET A 1 -3.94 27.62 -50.70
N ARG A 2 -4.63 26.48 -50.75
CA ARG A 2 -5.80 26.07 -51.52
C ARG A 2 -6.79 25.27 -50.66
N SER A 3 -8.06 25.44 -51.02
CA SER A 3 -9.26 24.77 -50.53
C SER A 3 -9.38 23.31 -51.00
N LEU A 4 -9.96 22.44 -50.17
CA LEU A 4 -10.85 21.40 -50.67
C LEU A 4 -11.98 21.14 -49.64
N LYS A 5 -13.17 21.61 -49.98
CA LYS A 5 -14.46 21.29 -49.36
C LYS A 5 -15.07 20.11 -50.14
N LEU A 6 -15.57 19.09 -49.46
CA LEU A 6 -16.48 18.05 -49.97
C LEU A 6 -16.91 17.21 -48.76
N LEU A 7 -18.14 16.74 -48.52
CA LEU A 7 -19.49 16.99 -49.03
C LEU A 7 -20.40 16.38 -47.95
N ILE A 8 -21.53 17.01 -47.66
CA ILE A 8 -22.57 16.50 -46.77
C ILE A 8 -23.34 15.39 -47.50
N LEU A 9 -23.63 14.28 -46.82
CA LEU A 9 -24.73 13.39 -47.20
C LEU A 9 -25.59 13.07 -45.97
N VAL A 10 -26.72 13.78 -45.88
CA VAL A 10 -27.83 13.48 -44.97
C VAL A 10 -28.74 12.48 -45.68
N LEU A 11 -28.97 11.31 -45.08
CA LEU A 11 -30.00 10.38 -45.51
C LEU A 11 -31.12 10.37 -44.46
N LEU A 12 -32.20 11.06 -44.82
CA LEU A 12 -33.50 10.99 -44.18
C LEU A 12 -34.19 9.70 -44.65
N VAL A 13 -34.60 8.83 -43.73
CA VAL A 13 -35.57 7.76 -44.03
C VAL A 13 -36.78 7.96 -43.11
N LEU A 14 -37.90 8.36 -43.73
CA LEU A 14 -39.24 8.35 -43.17
C LEU A 14 -39.92 7.04 -43.58
N SER A 15 -40.40 6.25 -42.63
CA SER A 15 -41.55 5.37 -42.89
C SER A 15 -42.26 4.90 -41.61
N VAL A 16 -43.50 5.39 -41.50
CA VAL A 16 -44.75 4.71 -41.11
C VAL A 16 -44.88 4.12 -39.70
N SER A 17 -45.79 4.76 -38.96
CA SER A 17 -46.43 4.30 -37.74
C SER A 17 -47.29 3.04 -37.95
N SER A 18 -47.17 2.09 -37.03
CA SER A 18 -48.23 1.13 -36.73
C SER A 18 -48.31 0.95 -35.22
N ALA A 19 -49.40 1.46 -34.65
CA ALA A 19 -49.77 1.25 -33.27
C ALA A 19 -50.36 -0.15 -33.11
N LEU A 20 -49.74 -0.99 -32.28
CA LEU A 20 -50.36 -2.18 -31.72
C LEU A 20 -50.16 -2.16 -30.22
N SER A 21 -51.25 -1.85 -29.53
CA SER A 21 -51.39 -1.95 -28.08
C SER A 21 -51.62 -3.41 -27.72
N PHE A 22 -50.65 -4.01 -27.02
CA PHE A 22 -50.85 -5.24 -26.26
C PHE A 22 -50.50 -4.96 -24.80
N ALA A 23 -51.53 -4.97 -23.97
CA ALA A 23 -51.41 -5.00 -22.53
C ALA A 23 -50.92 -6.38 -22.11
N GLN A 24 -49.71 -6.47 -21.55
CA GLN A 24 -49.27 -7.60 -20.74
C GLN A 24 -48.57 -7.10 -19.48
N SER A 25 -49.20 -7.42 -18.36
CA SER A 25 -48.71 -7.37 -17.00
C SER A 25 -47.25 -7.83 -16.93
N THR A 26 -46.34 -6.89 -16.68
CA THR A 26 -44.97 -7.19 -16.30
C THR A 26 -44.74 -6.68 -14.89
N SER A 27 -44.65 -7.65 -13.98
CA SER A 27 -43.95 -7.58 -12.70
C SER A 27 -42.84 -6.53 -12.74
N ARG A 28 -42.98 -5.46 -11.94
CA ARG A 28 -41.85 -4.57 -11.61
C ARG A 28 -40.87 -5.37 -10.74
N GLN A 29 -40.10 -6.26 -11.35
CA GLN A 29 -38.85 -6.71 -10.76
C GLN A 29 -37.86 -5.54 -10.83
N ARG A 30 -37.88 -4.76 -9.75
CA ARG A 30 -36.76 -3.92 -9.34
C ARG A 30 -35.52 -4.82 -9.36
N LEU A 31 -34.68 -4.67 -10.39
CA LEU A 31 -33.30 -5.14 -10.36
C LEU A 31 -32.62 -4.43 -9.19
N GLN A 32 -32.75 -5.01 -8.01
CA GLN A 32 -31.95 -4.66 -6.85
C GLN A 32 -30.52 -5.04 -7.24
N ARG A 33 -29.77 -4.07 -7.75
CA ARG A 33 -28.32 -4.08 -7.60
C ARG A 33 -28.09 -4.19 -6.10
N SER A 34 -27.74 -5.38 -5.65
CA SER A 34 -27.24 -5.65 -4.31
C SER A 34 -25.83 -5.06 -4.20
N THR A 35 -25.73 -3.73 -4.23
CA THR A 35 -24.55 -3.02 -3.75
C THR A 35 -24.73 -2.81 -2.26
N SER A 36 -24.48 -3.87 -1.49
CA SER A 36 -24.07 -3.71 -0.10
C SER A 36 -22.56 -3.91 -0.03
N ILE A 37 -21.79 -2.97 -0.60
CA ILE A 37 -20.46 -2.71 -0.07
C ILE A 37 -20.73 -1.88 1.18
N ALA A 38 -20.98 -2.57 2.30
CA ALA A 38 -20.83 -1.95 3.60
C ALA A 38 -19.34 -1.61 3.72
N GLN A 39 -18.97 -0.37 3.38
CA GLN A 39 -17.71 0.22 3.78
C GLN A 39 -17.73 0.33 5.30
N ASN A 40 -17.38 -0.76 5.98
CA ASN A 40 -17.09 -0.73 7.40
C ASN A 40 -15.69 -0.12 7.56
N GLN A 41 -15.60 1.20 7.39
CA GLN A 41 -14.37 1.99 7.47
C GLN A 41 -13.80 2.09 8.90
N SER A 42 -14.43 1.49 9.91
CA SER A 42 -14.10 1.77 11.32
C SER A 42 -13.04 0.85 11.96
N ASN A 43 -12.46 -0.12 11.26
CA ASN A 43 -11.51 -1.06 11.90
C ASN A 43 -10.24 -1.40 11.11
N ASN A 44 -10.01 -0.74 9.97
CA ASN A 44 -8.84 -0.96 9.11
C ASN A 44 -7.81 0.17 9.19
N GLN A 45 -7.85 0.96 10.25
CA GLN A 45 -7.04 2.16 10.39
C GLN A 45 -5.68 1.81 11.01
N LEU A 46 -4.62 2.12 10.27
CA LEU A 46 -3.28 2.28 10.79
C LEU A 46 -3.29 3.39 11.86
N SER A 47 -2.53 3.22 12.93
CA SER A 47 -2.25 4.29 13.89
C SER A 47 -1.20 5.23 13.29
N GLY A 48 -1.54 5.92 12.20
CA GLY A 48 -0.56 6.67 11.44
C GLY A 48 -1.08 7.37 10.19
N TYR A 49 -0.15 7.98 9.46
CA TYR A 49 -0.40 8.73 8.24
C TYR A 49 0.45 8.17 7.09
N CYS A 50 -0.07 8.31 5.88
CA CYS A 50 0.68 8.02 4.66
C CYS A 50 0.76 9.29 3.83
N PHE A 51 1.93 9.52 3.26
CA PHE A 51 2.20 10.65 2.40
C PHE A 51 2.90 10.17 1.14
N SER A 52 2.64 10.81 0.02
CA SER A 52 3.32 10.54 -1.24
C SER A 52 3.96 11.81 -1.80
N LEU A 53 5.04 11.60 -2.53
CA LEU A 53 5.72 12.59 -3.34
C LEU A 53 5.97 11.96 -4.70
N GLU A 54 5.59 12.65 -5.75
CA GLU A 54 5.86 12.26 -7.14
C GLU A 54 6.33 13.52 -7.88
N ASN A 55 7.54 13.47 -8.43
CA ASN A 55 8.11 14.54 -9.25
C ASN A 55 8.99 13.95 -10.36
N GLU A 56 9.63 14.79 -11.17
CA GLU A 56 10.44 14.35 -12.33
C GLU A 56 11.59 13.40 -11.99
N THR A 57 12.06 13.41 -10.74
CA THR A 57 13.25 12.67 -10.30
C THR A 57 13.01 11.69 -9.16
N LEU A 58 11.84 11.74 -8.52
CA LEU A 58 11.56 11.02 -7.28
C LEU A 58 10.09 10.61 -7.20
N SER A 59 9.90 9.32 -7.06
CA SER A 59 8.64 8.71 -6.61
C SER A 59 8.85 8.15 -5.21
N SER A 60 8.08 8.61 -4.23
CA SER A 60 8.30 8.26 -2.82
C SER A 60 7.00 8.18 -2.01
N VAL A 61 6.95 7.21 -1.10
CA VAL A 61 5.86 7.04 -0.14
C VAL A 61 6.45 6.96 1.26
N ALA A 62 6.05 7.91 2.11
CA ALA A 62 6.36 7.94 3.53
C ALA A 62 5.16 7.45 4.35
N ARG A 63 5.40 6.55 5.30
CA ARG A 63 4.43 6.08 6.29
C ARG A 63 4.95 6.45 7.67
N ILE A 64 4.12 7.13 8.45
CA ILE A 64 4.46 7.61 9.79
C ILE A 64 3.48 6.97 10.76
N TYR A 65 3.99 6.22 11.73
CA TYR A 65 3.22 5.59 12.79
C TYR A 65 3.30 6.42 14.06
N LEU A 66 2.15 6.78 14.60
CA LEU A 66 2.05 7.44 15.90
C LEU A 66 1.80 6.40 16.98
N GLU A 67 2.75 6.28 17.89
CA GLU A 67 2.72 5.32 18.97
C GLU A 67 2.41 6.00 20.31
N LYS A 68 2.34 5.19 21.38
CA LYS A 68 2.17 5.70 22.74
C LYS A 68 3.40 6.50 23.18
N GLU A 69 3.23 7.32 24.21
CA GLU A 69 4.33 8.07 24.84
C GLU A 69 5.10 8.99 23.88
N ASN A 70 4.40 9.52 22.86
CA ASN A 70 4.98 10.36 21.80
C ASN A 70 6.07 9.68 20.97
N LYS A 71 6.17 8.34 21.01
CA LYS A 71 7.05 7.61 20.09
C LYS A 71 6.49 7.69 18.67
N VAL A 72 7.39 7.76 17.71
CA VAL A 72 7.08 7.69 16.29
C VAL A 72 8.01 6.67 15.65
N SER A 73 7.45 5.85 14.79
CA SER A 73 8.20 5.05 13.83
C SER A 73 7.71 5.35 12.43
N GLY A 74 8.39 4.81 11.42
CA GLY A 74 7.98 5.04 10.05
C GLY A 74 8.85 4.34 9.03
N HIS A 75 8.37 4.39 7.80
CA HIS A 75 9.07 3.86 6.65
C HIS A 75 8.96 4.81 5.47
N VAL A 76 10.06 4.97 4.73
CA VAL A 76 10.04 5.62 3.42
C VAL A 76 10.46 4.61 2.38
N ASN A 77 9.69 4.52 1.29
CA ASN A 77 10.08 3.79 0.10
C ASN A 77 10.18 4.79 -1.03
N ALA A 78 11.31 4.84 -1.70
CA ALA A 78 11.56 5.81 -2.74
C ALA A 78 12.26 5.19 -3.93
N THR A 79 12.01 5.76 -5.11
CA THR A 79 12.72 5.49 -6.35
C THR A 79 13.17 6.81 -6.92
N ILE A 80 14.48 6.98 -7.03
CA ILE A 80 15.11 8.04 -7.79
C ILE A 80 15.14 7.59 -9.24
N HIS A 81 14.66 8.44 -10.14
CA HIS A 81 14.60 8.13 -11.56
C HIS A 81 15.09 9.29 -12.42
N ASN A 82 15.61 8.95 -13.59
CA ASN A 82 15.78 9.87 -14.69
C ASN A 82 15.35 9.11 -15.96
N GLU A 83 14.15 9.44 -16.44
CA GLU A 83 13.53 8.73 -17.56
C GLU A 83 14.29 8.93 -18.87
N GLU A 84 14.87 10.13 -19.08
CA GLU A 84 15.60 10.48 -20.31
C GLU A 84 16.79 9.56 -20.56
N VAL A 85 17.46 9.13 -19.49
CA VAL A 85 18.64 8.25 -19.56
C VAL A 85 18.38 6.85 -18.99
N GLY A 86 17.13 6.51 -18.66
CA GLY A 86 16.74 5.20 -18.16
C GLY A 86 17.36 4.80 -16.81
N TYR A 87 17.70 5.77 -15.97
CA TYR A 87 18.30 5.53 -14.66
C TYR A 87 17.22 5.35 -13.59
N TYR A 88 17.30 4.28 -12.79
CA TYR A 88 16.40 4.00 -11.68
C TYR A 88 17.16 3.35 -10.52
N THR A 89 17.17 4.00 -9.36
CA THR A 89 17.63 3.40 -8.11
C THR A 89 16.57 3.57 -7.03
N SER A 90 16.47 2.61 -6.12
CA SER A 90 15.43 2.61 -5.08
C SER A 90 16.08 2.49 -3.71
N TYR A 91 15.57 3.22 -2.74
CA TYR A 91 16.02 3.14 -1.35
C TYR A 91 14.84 2.95 -0.40
N PHE A 92 15.16 2.37 0.75
CA PHE A 92 14.24 2.19 1.86
C PHE A 92 14.79 2.88 3.09
N GLN A 93 13.92 3.53 3.86
CA GLN A 93 14.30 4.12 5.14
C GLN A 93 13.43 3.57 6.26
N THR A 94 14.07 3.23 7.37
CA THR A 94 13.42 2.99 8.65
C THR A 94 13.59 4.23 9.53
N LEU A 95 12.49 4.68 10.14
CA LEU A 95 12.44 5.86 10.99
C LEU A 95 12.09 5.43 12.42
N GLN A 96 12.80 5.95 13.41
CA GLN A 96 12.47 5.81 14.83
C GLN A 96 12.74 7.12 15.56
N GLY A 97 11.85 7.52 16.45
CA GLY A 97 12.02 8.82 17.08
C GLY A 97 10.92 9.23 18.06
N THR A 98 10.83 10.54 18.26
CA THR A 98 9.80 11.16 19.12
C THR A 98 9.10 12.31 18.41
N LYS A 99 7.83 12.53 18.78
CA LYS A 99 7.01 13.66 18.31
C LYS A 99 6.90 14.72 19.40
N GLN A 100 7.24 15.97 19.08
CA GLN A 100 7.08 17.13 19.95
C GLN A 100 6.32 18.23 19.20
N GLY A 101 5.04 18.42 19.53
CA GLY A 101 4.19 19.30 18.73
C GLY A 101 4.09 18.75 17.30
N LYS A 102 4.58 19.52 16.32
CA LYS A 102 4.62 19.12 14.90
C LYS A 102 5.95 18.46 14.50
N ASP A 103 6.98 18.61 15.33
CA ASP A 103 8.32 18.13 14.99
C ASP A 103 8.44 16.63 15.30
N LEU A 104 8.99 15.89 14.33
CA LEU A 104 9.43 14.51 14.45
C LEU A 104 10.95 14.51 14.52
N LYS A 105 11.52 14.18 15.69
CA LYS A 105 12.96 14.00 15.86
C LYS A 105 13.30 12.54 15.58
N LEU A 106 13.92 12.28 14.44
CA LEU A 106 14.08 10.95 13.85
C LEU A 106 15.54 10.51 13.80
N ASN A 107 15.81 9.29 14.24
CA ASN A 107 16.95 8.49 13.83
C ASN A 107 16.53 7.67 12.62
N MET A 108 17.31 7.72 11.56
CA MET A 108 16.95 7.11 10.27
C MET A 108 18.05 6.16 9.82
N ILE A 109 17.63 5.00 9.31
CA ILE A 109 18.49 4.05 8.61
C ILE A 109 18.03 4.03 7.16
N THR A 110 18.92 4.38 6.23
CA THR A 110 18.65 4.32 4.78
C THR A 110 19.41 3.15 4.19
N LYS A 111 18.71 2.23 3.53
CA LYS A 111 19.29 1.17 2.71
C LYS A 111 19.11 1.52 1.24
N ILE A 112 20.22 1.56 0.51
CA ILE A 112 20.22 1.73 -0.95
C ILE A 112 21.17 0.71 -1.55
N GLU A 113 20.63 -0.20 -2.36
CA GLU A 113 21.38 -1.30 -2.96
C GLU A 113 22.16 -2.12 -1.89
N LEU A 114 23.50 -2.00 -1.85
CA LEU A 114 24.37 -2.68 -0.88
C LEU A 114 24.90 -1.76 0.22
N ASP A 115 24.45 -0.52 0.26
CA ASP A 115 24.89 0.48 1.23
C ASP A 115 23.81 0.73 2.31
N THR A 116 24.27 1.01 3.53
CA THR A 116 23.43 1.35 4.67
C THR A 116 23.99 2.59 5.36
N GLN A 117 23.17 3.62 5.45
CA GLN A 117 23.53 4.92 6.00
C GLN A 117 22.65 5.23 7.21
N ASN A 118 23.23 5.88 8.22
CA ASN A 118 22.51 6.35 9.39
C ASN A 118 22.49 7.88 9.39
N SER A 119 21.34 8.48 9.66
CA SER A 119 21.20 9.93 9.80
C SER A 119 20.26 10.30 10.95
N GLN A 120 20.32 11.57 11.35
CA GLN A 120 19.36 12.18 12.25
C GLN A 120 18.73 13.37 11.56
N GLU A 121 17.40 13.43 11.55
CA GLU A 121 16.64 14.48 10.89
C GLU A 121 15.51 14.98 11.80
N THR A 122 15.10 16.22 11.58
CA THR A 122 13.86 16.76 12.18
C THR A 122 12.90 17.07 11.05
N TRP A 123 11.78 16.36 11.03
CA TRP A 123 10.71 16.56 10.05
C TRP A 123 9.51 17.24 10.69
N GLN A 124 8.67 17.92 9.90
CA GLN A 124 7.45 18.54 10.38
C GLN A 124 6.24 17.76 9.85
N LEU A 125 5.46 17.21 10.78
CA LEU A 125 4.23 16.47 10.53
C LEU A 125 3.03 17.37 10.76
N GLU A 126 2.26 17.57 9.70
CA GLU A 126 0.99 18.30 9.70
C GLU A 126 -0.13 17.36 9.22
N ASP A 127 -1.38 17.80 9.34
CA ASP A 127 -2.51 16.95 9.00
C ASP A 127 -2.50 16.55 7.52
N ASP A 128 -2.15 17.46 6.61
CA ASP A 128 -2.25 17.24 5.16
C ASP A 128 -0.90 17.08 4.46
N PHE A 129 0.22 17.33 5.14
CA PHE A 129 1.55 17.21 4.54
C PHE A 129 2.62 16.79 5.55
N LEU A 130 3.72 16.28 5.02
CA LEU A 130 4.94 15.98 5.75
C LEU A 130 6.09 16.74 5.09
N ASN A 131 6.73 17.64 5.83
CA ASN A 131 7.87 18.42 5.34
C ASN A 131 9.16 17.85 5.94
N THR A 132 10.07 17.37 5.08
CA THR A 132 11.36 16.78 5.49
C THR A 132 12.50 17.80 5.57
N GLY A 133 12.20 19.08 5.30
CA GLY A 133 13.18 20.16 5.08
C GLY A 133 13.78 20.15 3.68
N ARG A 134 13.76 19.00 2.99
CA ARG A 134 14.18 18.85 1.59
C ARG A 134 13.00 18.79 0.63
N GLU A 135 11.97 18.05 1.04
CA GLU A 135 10.80 17.73 0.22
C GLU A 135 9.52 17.88 1.04
N VAL A 136 8.42 18.14 0.34
CA VAL A 136 7.07 18.21 0.94
C VAL A 136 6.19 17.14 0.34
N TYR A 137 5.80 16.17 1.15
CA TYR A 137 4.92 15.08 0.77
C TYR A 137 3.45 15.45 1.04
N GLN A 138 2.54 14.98 0.20
CA GLN A 138 1.10 15.19 0.33
C GLN A 138 0.42 14.00 0.98
N ARG A 139 -0.55 14.22 1.87
CA ARG A 139 -1.28 13.13 2.53
C ARG A 139 -2.08 12.31 1.52
N VAL A 140 -1.98 10.99 1.64
CA VAL A 140 -2.74 10.00 0.86
C VAL A 140 -3.33 8.91 1.75
N PRO A 141 -4.37 8.19 1.29
CA PRO A 141 -4.85 7.03 2.00
C PRO A 141 -3.77 5.96 2.14
N CYS A 142 -3.63 5.40 3.35
CA CYS A 142 -2.76 4.26 3.55
C CYS A 142 -3.34 3.00 2.91
N LEU A 143 -2.75 2.56 1.80
CA LEU A 143 -3.14 1.33 1.13
C LEU A 143 -2.60 0.12 1.89
N VAL A 144 -3.52 -0.63 2.52
CA VAL A 144 -3.25 -1.86 3.27
C VAL A 144 -4.29 -2.92 2.98
N SER A 145 -3.87 -4.17 3.03
CA SER A 145 -4.74 -5.35 2.98
C SER A 145 -4.76 -6.03 4.33
N ARG A 146 -5.74 -6.91 4.59
CA ARG A 146 -5.82 -7.67 5.82
C ARG A 146 -5.80 -9.16 5.53
N ILE A 147 -4.96 -9.89 6.24
CA ILE A 147 -5.00 -11.35 6.25
C ILE A 147 -6.01 -11.78 7.31
N ARG A 148 -6.99 -12.58 6.88
CA ARG A 148 -7.97 -13.23 7.76
C ARG A 148 -7.95 -14.72 7.48
N PHE A 149 -7.90 -15.53 8.53
CA PHE A 149 -8.00 -16.97 8.38
C PHE A 149 -9.46 -17.40 8.29
N ALA A 150 -9.70 -18.47 7.54
CA ALA A 150 -11.00 -19.12 7.53
C ALA A 150 -11.35 -19.60 8.96
N ARG A 151 -12.64 -19.77 9.24
CA ARG A 151 -13.09 -20.24 10.56
C ARG A 151 -12.43 -21.59 10.89
N GLY A 152 -11.76 -21.68 12.02
CA GLY A 152 -11.04 -22.87 12.48
C GLY A 152 -9.66 -23.08 11.84
N ALA A 153 -9.27 -22.26 10.85
CA ALA A 153 -7.93 -22.28 10.30
C ALA A 153 -6.96 -21.42 11.12
N SER A 154 -5.70 -21.82 11.16
CA SER A 154 -4.62 -21.06 11.78
C SER A 154 -3.58 -20.58 10.77
N SER A 155 -3.89 -20.68 9.48
CA SER A 155 -3.06 -20.22 8.38
C SER A 155 -3.87 -19.61 7.25
N GLY A 156 -3.25 -18.76 6.46
CA GLY A 156 -3.81 -18.16 5.26
C GLY A 156 -2.71 -17.85 4.24
N THR A 157 -3.11 -17.75 2.99
CA THR A 157 -2.20 -17.48 1.88
C THR A 157 -2.73 -16.36 1.01
N VAL A 158 -1.85 -15.46 0.60
CA VAL A 158 -2.12 -14.37 -0.33
C VAL A 158 -1.22 -14.50 -1.54
N GLU A 159 -1.80 -14.35 -2.73
CA GLU A 159 -1.08 -14.29 -4.00
C GLU A 159 -1.28 -12.90 -4.60
N ASN A 160 -0.17 -12.22 -4.94
CA ASN A 160 -0.20 -10.84 -5.42
C ASN A 160 1.11 -10.48 -6.14
N SER A 161 1.22 -9.25 -6.63
CA SER A 161 2.45 -8.68 -7.16
C SER A 161 2.80 -7.37 -6.46
N VAL A 162 4.09 -7.07 -6.36
CA VAL A 162 4.62 -5.78 -5.89
C VAL A 162 5.46 -5.15 -7.00
N VAL A 163 5.21 -3.87 -7.26
CA VAL A 163 5.97 -3.06 -8.23
C VAL A 163 7.30 -2.65 -7.60
N ARG A 164 8.36 -2.53 -8.40
CA ARG A 164 9.66 -2.02 -7.97
C ARG A 164 9.49 -0.71 -7.20
N GLY A 165 10.20 -0.56 -6.08
CA GLY A 165 10.14 0.64 -5.24
C GLY A 165 8.86 0.77 -4.39
N SER A 166 7.82 -0.03 -4.65
CA SER A 166 6.59 -0.06 -3.86
C SER A 166 6.62 -1.15 -2.78
N ARG A 167 5.61 -1.15 -1.90
CA ARG A 167 5.40 -2.18 -0.88
C ARG A 167 3.93 -2.53 -0.76
N ASN A 168 3.65 -3.82 -0.61
CA ASN A 168 2.32 -4.30 -0.23
C ASN A 168 2.33 -4.56 1.28
N ILE A 169 1.34 -4.03 2.00
CA ILE A 169 1.26 -4.17 3.45
C ILE A 169 0.04 -5.03 3.80
N TYR A 170 0.28 -6.04 4.62
CA TYR A 170 -0.75 -6.92 5.16
C TYR A 170 -0.84 -6.78 6.67
N LEU A 171 -2.05 -6.48 7.14
CA LEU A 171 -2.39 -6.42 8.54
C LEU A 171 -2.84 -7.81 9.02
N LEU A 172 -2.28 -8.27 10.14
CA LEU A 172 -2.68 -9.51 10.82
C LEU A 172 -2.82 -9.27 12.32
N ASP A 173 -4.00 -9.53 12.88
CA ASP A 173 -4.18 -9.47 14.33
C ASP A 173 -3.70 -10.79 14.95
N ALA A 174 -2.84 -10.72 15.97
CA ALA A 174 -2.29 -11.86 16.69
C ALA A 174 -2.04 -11.50 18.17
N LYS A 175 -1.81 -12.51 19.00
CA LYS A 175 -1.58 -12.36 20.44
C LYS A 175 -0.12 -12.58 20.80
N GLU A 176 0.29 -11.92 21.87
CA GLU A 176 1.59 -12.14 22.50
C GLU A 176 1.79 -13.63 22.83
N GLY A 177 3.03 -14.09 22.65
CA GLY A 177 3.44 -15.48 22.90
C GLY A 177 3.03 -16.48 21.82
N GLN A 178 2.17 -16.10 20.86
CA GLN A 178 1.89 -16.95 19.71
C GLN A 178 3.13 -17.09 18.83
N LYS A 179 3.21 -18.21 18.11
CA LYS A 179 4.24 -18.43 17.09
C LYS A 179 3.70 -18.03 15.73
N MET A 180 4.34 -17.06 15.07
CA MET A 180 4.06 -16.67 13.69
C MET A 180 5.09 -17.28 12.74
N GLU A 181 4.63 -18.14 11.83
CA GLU A 181 5.45 -18.73 10.77
C GLU A 181 5.06 -18.10 9.43
N ILE A 182 6.02 -17.52 8.71
CA ILE A 182 5.80 -16.83 7.45
C ILE A 182 6.74 -17.38 6.40
N ASN A 183 6.20 -17.67 5.22
CA ASN A 183 6.97 -18.08 4.05
C ASN A 183 6.49 -17.28 2.84
N ILE A 184 7.42 -16.68 2.10
CA ILE A 184 7.14 -16.05 0.81
C ILE A 184 7.92 -16.76 -0.30
N SER A 185 7.25 -17.04 -1.40
CA SER A 185 7.87 -17.55 -2.63
C SER A 185 7.56 -16.62 -3.78
N SER A 186 8.49 -16.48 -4.72
CA SER A 186 8.33 -15.73 -5.97
C SER A 186 8.98 -16.49 -7.11
N LEU A 187 8.47 -16.31 -8.33
CA LEU A 187 8.98 -17.03 -9.52
C LEU A 187 10.46 -16.75 -9.78
N GLU A 188 10.90 -15.51 -9.56
CA GLU A 188 12.26 -15.05 -9.80
C GLU A 188 13.12 -14.97 -8.52
N ASN A 189 12.64 -15.50 -7.39
CA ASN A 189 13.30 -15.40 -6.08
C ASN A 189 13.66 -13.95 -5.69
N ASN A 190 12.77 -13.02 -5.98
CA ASN A 190 12.98 -11.58 -5.83
C ASN A 190 11.94 -10.89 -4.94
N ALA A 191 11.14 -11.64 -4.17
CA ALA A 191 10.24 -11.10 -3.15
C ALA A 191 10.72 -11.44 -1.74
N VAL A 192 10.71 -10.45 -0.85
CA VAL A 192 11.05 -10.58 0.57
C VAL A 192 9.99 -9.90 1.43
N PHE A 193 9.99 -10.20 2.72
CA PHE A 193 9.12 -9.53 3.69
C PHE A 193 9.86 -9.03 4.93
N GLU A 194 9.23 -8.07 5.57
CA GLU A 194 9.54 -7.56 6.90
C GLU A 194 8.29 -7.67 7.78
N VAL A 195 8.50 -7.90 9.08
CA VAL A 195 7.42 -7.95 10.08
C VAL A 195 7.64 -6.85 11.11
N MET A 196 6.64 -5.99 11.25
CA MET A 196 6.57 -5.00 12.30
C MET A 196 5.51 -5.40 13.33
N ALA A 197 5.88 -5.30 14.60
CA ALA A 197 5.01 -5.57 15.73
C ALA A 197 4.13 -4.36 16.10
N PRO A 198 3.03 -4.57 16.85
CA PRO A 198 2.11 -3.49 17.23
C PRO A 198 2.73 -2.35 18.04
N ASN A 199 3.90 -2.60 18.63
CA ASN A 199 4.72 -1.67 19.41
C ASN A 199 5.78 -0.93 18.55
N GLY A 200 5.72 -1.03 17.22
CA GLY A 200 6.69 -0.41 16.31
C GLY A 200 8.01 -1.17 16.14
N GLU A 201 8.20 -2.27 16.86
CA GLU A 201 9.42 -3.08 16.78
C GLU A 201 9.47 -3.85 15.44
N ILE A 202 10.60 -3.74 14.74
CA ILE A 202 10.88 -4.55 13.54
C ILE A 202 11.45 -5.88 14.00
N LEU A 203 10.71 -6.97 13.76
CA LEU A 203 11.07 -8.30 14.24
C LEU A 203 12.03 -9.03 13.29
N ASN A 204 11.99 -8.70 12.01
CA ASN A 204 12.90 -9.18 10.98
C ASN A 204 12.85 -8.23 9.78
N SER A 205 13.81 -8.33 8.86
CA SER A 205 13.84 -7.50 7.66
C SER A 205 14.38 -8.30 6.49
N GLU A 206 13.76 -8.12 5.32
CA GLU A 206 14.18 -8.72 4.04
C GLU A 206 14.29 -10.26 4.05
N GLU A 207 13.40 -10.93 4.79
CA GLU A 207 13.38 -12.39 4.91
C GLU A 207 12.53 -13.07 3.83
N THR A 208 12.83 -14.35 3.57
CA THR A 208 11.97 -15.23 2.75
C THR A 208 11.22 -16.29 3.56
N LEU A 209 11.74 -16.61 4.75
CA LEU A 209 11.16 -17.55 5.71
C LEU A 209 11.45 -17.05 7.12
N SER A 210 10.45 -17.04 8.00
CA SER A 210 10.66 -16.68 9.40
C SER A 210 9.72 -17.44 10.33
N SER A 211 10.14 -17.52 11.59
CA SER A 211 9.45 -18.19 12.70
C SER A 211 9.63 -17.35 13.96
N LEU A 212 8.67 -16.48 14.24
CA LEU A 212 8.75 -15.46 15.29
C LEU A 212 7.88 -15.84 16.49
N ILE A 213 8.38 -15.58 17.70
CA ILE A 213 7.54 -15.52 18.90
C ILE A 213 7.07 -14.07 19.06
N LEU A 214 5.76 -13.87 19.11
CA LEU A 214 5.17 -12.55 19.04
C LEU A 214 5.33 -11.79 20.37
N PRO A 215 5.98 -10.62 20.39
CA PRO A 215 6.26 -9.89 21.64
C PRO A 215 5.07 -9.09 22.18
N ALA A 216 3.98 -8.97 21.41
CA ALA A 216 2.85 -8.13 21.81
C ALA A 216 1.52 -8.64 21.25
N THR A 217 0.44 -8.37 21.97
CA THR A 217 -0.91 -8.58 21.43
C THR A 217 -1.31 -7.37 20.62
N GLY A 218 -1.74 -7.58 19.38
CA GLY A 218 -2.25 -6.52 18.53
C GLY A 218 -2.14 -6.83 17.05
N ARG A 219 -2.03 -5.74 16.28
CA ARG A 219 -1.94 -5.79 14.83
C ARG A 219 -0.50 -5.74 14.35
N TYR A 220 -0.08 -6.78 13.67
CA TYR A 220 1.19 -6.90 12.99
C TYR A 220 1.08 -6.41 11.55
N GLU A 221 2.17 -5.88 11.02
CA GLU A 221 2.31 -5.52 9.61
C GLU A 221 3.33 -6.45 8.95
N ILE A 222 2.91 -7.09 7.88
CA ILE A 222 3.79 -7.87 7.01
C ILE A 222 3.97 -7.06 5.74
N ILE A 223 5.17 -6.53 5.56
CA ILE A 223 5.52 -5.59 4.51
C ILE A 223 6.28 -6.36 3.44
N VAL A 224 5.67 -6.52 2.26
CA VAL A 224 6.26 -7.25 1.14
C VAL A 224 6.85 -6.27 0.12
N GLY A 225 8.09 -6.53 -0.28
CA GLY A 225 8.82 -5.77 -1.28
C GLY A 225 9.56 -6.67 -2.27
N GLY A 226 9.93 -6.09 -3.41
CA GLY A 226 10.84 -6.73 -4.36
C GLY A 226 12.30 -6.36 -4.06
N THR A 227 13.22 -7.32 -4.17
CA THR A 227 14.68 -7.06 -4.10
C THR A 227 15.24 -6.60 -5.45
N ARG A 228 14.59 -6.99 -6.55
CA ARG A 228 14.95 -6.59 -7.92
C ARG A 228 13.71 -6.56 -8.79
N GLY A 229 13.44 -5.43 -9.44
CA GLY A 229 12.31 -5.29 -10.36
C GLY A 229 10.96 -5.51 -9.68
N ASN A 230 9.95 -5.86 -10.49
CA ASN A 230 8.64 -6.27 -10.00
C ASN A 230 8.70 -7.72 -9.52
N ALA A 231 7.90 -8.08 -8.52
CA ALA A 231 7.85 -9.44 -8.00
C ALA A 231 6.41 -9.93 -7.85
N THR A 232 6.07 -11.03 -8.52
CA THR A 232 4.86 -11.81 -8.24
C THR A 232 5.18 -12.83 -7.17
N TYR A 233 4.34 -12.91 -6.13
CA TYR A 233 4.62 -13.73 -4.96
C TYR A 233 3.39 -14.44 -4.40
N LYS A 234 3.68 -15.46 -3.61
CA LYS A 234 2.75 -16.17 -2.74
C LYS A 234 3.28 -16.08 -1.31
N LEU A 235 2.52 -15.41 -0.45
CA LEU A 235 2.82 -15.21 0.96
C LEU A 235 1.90 -16.12 1.79
N THR A 236 2.47 -17.04 2.55
CA THR A 236 1.73 -17.89 3.49
C THR A 236 2.10 -17.50 4.91
N VAL A 237 1.08 -17.27 5.74
CA VAL A 237 1.23 -16.91 7.15
C VAL A 237 0.45 -17.90 8.00
N LYS A 238 1.08 -18.37 9.08
CA LYS A 238 0.50 -19.28 10.05
C LYS A 238 0.73 -18.77 11.46
N ILE A 239 -0.28 -18.90 12.31
CA ILE A 239 -0.24 -18.60 13.74
C ILE A 239 -0.49 -19.89 14.51
N ARG A 240 0.23 -20.09 15.61
CA ARG A 240 0.00 -21.18 16.58
C ARG A 240 -0.07 -20.63 17.98
#